data_AF-A0A959YDX2-F1
#
_entry.id   AF-A0A959YDX2-F1
#
_cell.length_a   1.000
_cell.length_b   1.000
_cell.length_c   1.000
_cell.angle_alpha   90.00
_cell.angle_beta   90.00
_cell.angle_gamma   90.00
#
_symmetry.space_group_name_H-M   'P 1'
#
loop_
_entity.id
_entity.type
_entity.pdbx_description
1 polymer ?
#
loop_
_entity_poly.entity_id
_entity_poly.type
_entity_poly.pdbx_seq_one_letter_code
_entity_poly.pdbx_strand_id
1 'polypeptide(L)'
;MSTTLTDRFGRIHRSLRISIVDKCDLRCTYCMPEDQQFLKREELMTREEVATIARLFTECYGVNKIRITGGEPLVRPDAVDIVRDLLQLPVKLGLTTNALTLQKHLEGLIDAGLKSINISLDTFDAERFKKIARRDGFDRVWANIRMALDQGLRVKVNMVVMRGVNDDEVLRFVELTRDHPVHVRFIEFMPFAGNHWGRERVYTYGEMLGQIGSVHSFEKLDDDPHSTAKAYRVSDWPGTFAVISTVTDPFCATCDRLRVTAEGKMRNCLFARDETDLLSALRHGEDITPLIEANVRAKHALLGGLPPFKPEKQQEVLHDLSARPMVSIGG
;
A
#
# COMPACT_ATOMS: atom_id res chain seq x y z
N MET A 1 -22.38 18.93 9.56
CA MET A 1 -22.51 18.75 8.09
C MET A 1 -21.20 18.15 7.60
N SER A 2 -21.23 17.10 6.79
CA SER A 2 -19.99 16.53 6.23
C SER A 2 -19.40 17.51 5.20
N THR A 3 -18.15 17.92 5.40
CA THR A 3 -17.39 18.77 4.48
C THR A 3 -16.65 17.86 3.52
N THR A 4 -16.82 18.05 2.21
CA THR A 4 -16.06 17.26 1.23
C THR A 4 -14.59 17.69 1.22
N LEU A 5 -13.68 16.73 1.42
CA LEU A 5 -12.24 17.02 1.47
C LEU A 5 -11.65 17.09 0.05
N THR A 6 -11.56 18.30 -0.48
CA THR A 6 -11.14 18.60 -1.86
C THR A 6 -9.85 19.41 -1.88
N ASP A 7 -8.91 19.04 -2.76
CA ASP A 7 -7.68 19.80 -2.95
C ASP A 7 -7.80 20.92 -4.00
N ARG A 8 -6.70 21.64 -4.23
CA ARG A 8 -6.63 22.77 -5.19
C ARG A 8 -6.81 22.37 -6.66
N PHE A 9 -6.82 21.07 -6.97
CA PHE A 9 -7.00 20.54 -8.32
C PHE A 9 -8.38 19.90 -8.51
N GLY A 10 -9.29 20.05 -7.53
CA GLY A 10 -10.64 19.50 -7.59
C GLY A 10 -10.72 18.00 -7.32
N ARG A 11 -9.66 17.37 -6.81
CA ARG A 11 -9.68 15.95 -6.44
C ARG A 11 -10.37 15.78 -5.10
N ILE A 12 -11.37 14.92 -5.04
CA ILE A 12 -12.11 14.58 -3.81
C ILE A 12 -11.44 13.39 -3.14
N HIS A 13 -11.06 13.51 -1.87
CA HIS A 13 -10.34 12.48 -1.14
C HIS A 13 -11.28 11.58 -0.34
N ARG A 14 -11.39 10.30 -0.75
CA ARG A 14 -12.28 9.30 -0.10
C ARG A 14 -11.56 8.06 0.41
N SER A 15 -10.24 7.97 0.22
CA SER A 15 -9.44 6.82 0.62
C SER A 15 -8.38 7.23 1.64
N LEU A 16 -8.43 6.60 2.82
CA LEU A 16 -7.45 6.79 3.88
C LEU A 16 -6.62 5.52 4.07
N ARG A 17 -5.30 5.68 4.18
CA ARG A 17 -4.39 4.61 4.58
C ARG A 17 -3.83 4.93 5.96
N ILE A 18 -3.96 3.99 6.88
CA ILE A 18 -3.51 4.15 8.27
C ILE A 18 -2.44 3.11 8.55
N SER A 19 -1.22 3.57 8.78
CA SER A 19 -0.15 2.76 9.33
C SER A 19 -0.38 2.62 10.82
N ILE A 20 -0.48 1.41 11.35
CA ILE A 20 -0.75 1.19 12.79
C ILE A 20 0.50 0.82 13.58
N VAL A 21 1.61 0.55 12.90
CA VAL A 21 2.88 0.13 13.50
C VAL A 21 3.99 0.37 12.48
N ASP A 22 5.22 0.63 12.92
CA ASP A 22 6.40 0.81 12.06
C ASP A 22 7.33 -0.43 12.06
N LYS A 23 7.10 -1.37 12.97
CA LYS A 23 7.78 -2.66 13.03
C LYS A 23 7.30 -3.60 11.92
N CYS A 24 8.22 -4.43 11.44
CA CYS A 24 7.96 -5.52 10.50
C CYS A 24 8.73 -6.76 10.94
N ASP A 25 8.20 -7.95 10.70
CA ASP A 25 8.88 -9.23 10.91
C ASP A 25 9.76 -9.64 9.72
N LEU A 26 9.68 -8.94 8.57
CA LEU A 26 10.60 -9.03 7.44
C LEU A 26 11.56 -7.82 7.37
N ARG A 27 12.58 -7.92 6.51
CA ARG A 27 13.59 -6.88 6.27
C ARG A 27 13.82 -6.68 4.77
N CYS A 28 12.74 -6.40 4.03
CA CYS A 28 12.81 -6.36 2.56
C CYS A 28 13.79 -5.28 2.07
N THR A 29 14.70 -5.65 1.17
CA THR A 29 15.80 -4.81 0.64
C THR A 29 15.34 -3.49 0.04
N TYR A 30 14.11 -3.44 -0.49
CA TYR A 30 13.55 -2.25 -1.12
C TYR A 30 12.68 -1.38 -0.19
N CYS A 31 12.44 -1.82 1.05
CA CYS A 31 11.44 -1.25 1.94
C CYS A 31 12.00 -0.76 3.29
N MET A 32 12.82 -1.60 3.94
CA MET A 32 13.32 -1.36 5.29
C MET A 32 14.86 -1.46 5.32
N PRO A 33 15.56 -0.36 5.60
CA PRO A 33 17.00 -0.36 5.87
C PRO A 33 17.40 -1.28 7.04
N GLU A 34 18.65 -1.74 7.08
CA GLU A 34 19.15 -2.64 8.15
C GLU A 34 19.16 -1.96 9.52
N ASP A 35 19.50 -0.69 9.53
CA ASP A 35 19.66 0.19 10.69
C ASP A 35 18.37 0.96 11.03
N GLN A 36 17.21 0.47 10.56
CA GLN A 36 15.92 1.09 10.83
C GLN A 36 15.68 1.25 12.35
N GLN A 37 15.52 2.50 12.76
CA GLN A 37 15.08 2.83 14.11
C GLN A 37 13.55 2.73 14.19
N PHE A 38 13.07 2.09 15.26
CA PHE A 38 11.64 1.93 15.50
C PHE A 38 11.14 2.90 16.55
N LEU A 39 9.90 3.35 16.37
CA LEU A 39 9.15 4.17 17.30
C LEU A 39 9.05 3.49 18.66
N LYS A 40 9.17 4.29 19.71
CA LYS A 40 8.81 3.88 21.06
C LYS A 40 7.30 3.72 21.17
N ARG A 41 6.86 3.00 22.21
CA ARG A 41 5.45 2.69 22.39
C ARG A 41 4.60 3.95 22.54
N GLU A 42 5.15 4.98 23.19
CA GLU A 42 4.45 6.24 23.47
C GLU A 42 4.31 7.11 22.21
N GLU A 43 5.17 6.89 21.21
CA GLU A 43 5.12 7.62 19.93
C GLU A 43 4.09 7.02 18.97
N LEU A 44 3.69 5.77 19.17
CA LEU A 44 2.67 5.11 18.34
C LEU A 44 1.27 5.59 18.72
N MET A 45 0.39 5.68 17.71
CA MET A 45 -1.04 5.86 17.95
C MET A 45 -1.61 4.66 18.72
N THR A 46 -2.34 4.92 19.79
CA THR A 46 -3.15 3.91 20.49
C THR A 46 -4.32 3.43 19.60
N ARG A 47 -4.97 2.34 20.01
CA ARG A 47 -6.17 1.84 19.32
C ARG A 47 -7.27 2.90 19.28
N GLU A 48 -7.47 3.60 20.39
CA GLU A 48 -8.46 4.67 20.54
C GLU A 48 -8.14 5.87 19.65
N GLU A 49 -6.86 6.24 19.55
CA GLU A 49 -6.39 7.33 18.67
C GLU A 49 -6.60 6.99 17.19
N VAL A 50 -6.28 5.75 16.78
CA VAL A 50 -6.57 5.25 15.42
C VAL A 50 -8.07 5.34 15.12
N ALA A 51 -8.92 4.86 16.03
CA ALA A 51 -10.36 4.87 15.86
C ALA A 51 -10.92 6.31 15.81
N THR A 52 -10.36 7.22 16.62
CA THR A 52 -10.76 8.64 16.66
C THR A 52 -10.42 9.37 15.37
N ILE A 53 -9.19 9.22 14.88
CA ILE A 53 -8.77 9.80 13.59
C ILE A 53 -9.59 9.22 12.45
N ALA A 54 -9.79 7.90 12.42
CA ALA A 54 -10.60 7.25 11.39
C ALA A 54 -12.05 7.76 11.38
N ARG A 55 -12.70 7.84 12.55
CA ARG A 55 -14.06 8.39 12.70
C ARG A 55 -14.16 9.80 12.13
N LEU A 56 -13.21 10.67 12.46
CA LEU A 56 -13.17 12.03 11.94
C LEU A 56 -13.14 12.05 10.41
N PHE A 57 -12.25 11.26 9.79
CA PHE A 57 -12.19 11.14 8.34
C PHE A 57 -13.48 10.60 7.72
N THR A 58 -14.13 9.63 8.36
CA THR A 58 -15.34 9.02 7.81
C THR A 58 -16.57 9.92 7.98
N GLU A 59 -16.78 10.48 9.16
CA GLU A 59 -18.01 11.18 9.54
C GLU A 59 -17.97 12.65 9.09
N CYS A 60 -16.82 13.33 9.23
CA CYS A 60 -16.69 14.72 8.83
C CYS A 60 -16.36 14.85 7.35
N TYR A 61 -15.49 13.99 6.80
CA TYR A 61 -14.94 14.16 5.46
C TYR A 61 -15.46 13.20 4.39
N GLY A 62 -16.31 12.22 4.75
CA GLY A 62 -16.90 11.28 3.81
C GLY A 62 -15.91 10.26 3.24
N VAL A 63 -14.80 9.99 3.94
CA VAL A 63 -13.91 8.86 3.61
C VAL A 63 -14.71 7.57 3.72
N ASN A 64 -14.66 6.76 2.66
CA ASN A 64 -15.43 5.51 2.56
C ASN A 64 -14.57 4.29 2.22
N LYS A 65 -13.25 4.47 2.09
CA LYS A 65 -12.26 3.39 1.92
C LYS A 65 -11.16 3.59 2.95
N ILE A 66 -10.92 2.58 3.78
CA ILE A 66 -9.79 2.57 4.72
C ILE A 66 -8.89 1.38 4.40
N ARG A 67 -7.57 1.61 4.42
CA ARG A 67 -6.56 0.57 4.31
C ARG A 67 -5.63 0.58 5.52
N ILE A 68 -5.63 -0.50 6.28
CA ILE A 68 -4.66 -0.73 7.35
C ILE A 68 -3.36 -1.23 6.74
N THR A 69 -2.26 -0.63 7.17
CA THR A 69 -0.88 -0.99 6.83
C THR A 69 0.01 -0.87 8.06
N GLY A 70 1.32 -0.89 7.86
CA GLY A 70 2.30 -0.69 8.91
C GLY A 70 3.69 -0.63 8.30
N GLY A 71 4.66 -1.12 9.08
CA GLY A 71 5.56 -2.16 8.56
C GLY A 71 4.74 -3.42 8.26
N GLU A 72 4.62 -4.32 9.24
CA GLU A 72 3.68 -5.44 9.19
C GLU A 72 2.58 -5.25 10.24
N PRO A 73 1.33 -4.93 9.87
CA PRO A 73 0.27 -4.67 10.84
C PRO A 73 0.02 -5.84 11.79
N LEU A 74 0.19 -7.09 11.35
CA LEU A 74 -0.06 -8.27 12.18
C LEU A 74 1.02 -8.53 13.25
N VAL A 75 2.11 -7.75 13.30
CA VAL A 75 3.01 -7.78 14.45
C VAL A 75 2.49 -6.97 15.65
N ARG A 76 1.45 -6.14 15.43
CA ARG A 76 0.83 -5.34 16.49
C ARG A 76 -0.20 -6.20 17.26
N PRO A 77 -0.09 -6.35 18.59
CA PRO A 77 -0.92 -7.29 19.35
C PRO A 77 -2.43 -7.07 19.24
N ASP A 78 -2.86 -5.80 19.18
CA ASP A 78 -4.25 -5.35 19.10
C ASP A 78 -4.73 -5.12 17.65
N ALA A 79 -4.02 -5.63 16.64
CA ALA A 79 -4.35 -5.39 15.23
C ALA A 79 -5.76 -5.88 14.82
N VAL A 80 -6.19 -7.04 15.33
CA VAL A 80 -7.54 -7.58 15.07
C VAL A 80 -8.61 -6.70 15.72
N ASP A 81 -8.32 -6.16 16.91
CA ASP A 81 -9.25 -5.27 17.60
C ASP A 81 -9.41 -3.92 16.87
N ILE A 82 -8.32 -3.38 16.32
CA ILE A 82 -8.37 -2.20 15.46
C ILE A 82 -9.21 -2.48 14.20
N VAL A 83 -9.05 -3.65 13.58
CA VAL A 83 -9.89 -4.05 12.44
C VAL A 83 -11.36 -4.06 12.84
N ARG A 84 -11.70 -4.62 14.01
CA ARG A 84 -13.07 -4.69 14.51
C ARG A 84 -13.67 -3.30 14.74
N ASP A 85 -12.92 -2.37 15.31
CA ASP A 85 -13.37 -1.00 15.53
C ASP A 85 -13.60 -0.26 14.20
N LEU A 86 -12.68 -0.40 13.26
CA LEU A 86 -12.78 0.29 11.96
C LEU A 86 -13.90 -0.29 11.09
N LEU A 87 -14.28 -1.55 11.28
CA LEU A 87 -15.44 -2.16 10.60
C LEU A 87 -16.79 -1.70 11.14
N GLN A 88 -16.83 -1.00 12.30
CA GLN A 88 -18.05 -0.32 12.75
C GLN A 88 -18.32 0.98 11.95
N LEU A 89 -17.34 1.47 11.21
CA LEU A 89 -17.47 2.66 10.37
C LEU A 89 -18.04 2.28 9.00
N PRO A 90 -18.75 3.18 8.30
CA PRO A 90 -19.34 2.92 6.99
C PRO A 90 -18.29 2.92 5.86
N VAL A 91 -17.28 2.06 5.96
CA VAL A 91 -16.12 2.02 5.07
C VAL A 91 -15.89 0.64 4.45
N LYS A 92 -15.32 0.63 3.25
CA LYS A 92 -14.67 -0.55 2.69
C LYS A 92 -13.27 -0.67 3.31
N LEU A 93 -13.13 -1.54 4.30
CA LEU A 93 -11.85 -1.82 4.95
C LEU A 93 -11.04 -2.86 4.18
N GLY A 94 -9.72 -2.66 4.11
CA GLY A 94 -8.79 -3.70 3.69
C GLY A 94 -7.50 -3.67 4.50
N LEU A 95 -6.85 -4.81 4.62
CA LEU A 95 -5.56 -4.97 5.30
C LEU A 95 -4.46 -5.21 4.26
N THR A 96 -3.26 -4.65 4.44
CA THR A 96 -2.06 -5.07 3.69
C THR A 96 -1.07 -5.74 4.64
N THR A 97 -0.67 -6.96 4.32
CA THR A 97 0.25 -7.78 5.13
C THR A 97 1.24 -8.51 4.22
N ASN A 98 2.38 -8.92 4.74
CA ASN A 98 3.26 -9.92 4.12
C ASN A 98 2.76 -11.37 4.34
N ALA A 99 1.70 -11.53 5.13
CA ALA A 99 1.02 -12.76 5.47
C ALA A 99 1.85 -13.80 6.23
N LEU A 100 3.04 -13.49 6.76
CA LEU A 100 3.91 -14.47 7.43
C LEU A 100 3.27 -15.07 8.69
N THR A 101 2.50 -14.26 9.43
CA THR A 101 1.79 -14.65 10.66
C THR A 101 0.27 -14.73 10.51
N LEU A 102 -0.25 -14.62 9.27
CA LEU A 102 -1.68 -14.51 9.00
C LEU A 102 -2.52 -15.64 9.62
N GLN A 103 -2.00 -16.88 9.65
CA GLN A 103 -2.67 -18.02 10.27
C GLN A 103 -3.08 -17.82 11.74
N LYS A 104 -2.36 -16.96 12.47
CA LYS A 104 -2.66 -16.68 13.88
C LYS A 104 -3.82 -15.69 14.05
N HIS A 105 -4.13 -14.94 13.01
CA HIS A 105 -5.07 -13.81 13.07
C HIS A 105 -6.28 -14.00 12.16
N LEU A 106 -6.21 -14.93 11.20
CA LEU A 106 -7.19 -15.05 10.11
C LEU A 106 -8.61 -15.25 10.63
N GLU A 107 -8.82 -16.16 11.59
CA GLU A 107 -10.13 -16.40 12.21
C GLU A 107 -10.69 -15.10 12.80
N GLY A 108 -9.93 -14.43 13.67
CA GLY A 108 -10.36 -13.16 14.26
C GLY A 108 -10.61 -12.04 13.25
N LEU A 109 -9.88 -12.01 12.12
CA LEU A 109 -10.11 -11.05 11.03
C LEU A 109 -11.43 -11.35 10.29
N ILE A 110 -11.73 -12.62 10.03
CA ILE A 110 -12.98 -13.05 9.39
C ILE A 110 -14.17 -12.78 10.32
N ASP A 111 -14.05 -13.13 11.60
CA ASP A 111 -15.08 -12.88 12.61
C ASP A 111 -15.36 -11.39 12.80
N ALA A 112 -14.33 -10.54 12.68
CA ALA A 112 -14.52 -9.10 12.68
C ALA A 112 -15.28 -8.59 11.44
N GLY A 113 -15.34 -9.38 10.36
CA GLY A 113 -16.03 -9.08 9.12
C GLY A 113 -15.12 -8.59 8.00
N LEU A 114 -13.80 -8.79 8.07
CA LEU A 114 -12.88 -8.41 7.01
C LEU A 114 -13.16 -9.22 5.75
N LYS A 115 -13.34 -8.53 4.61
CA LYS A 115 -13.69 -9.19 3.33
C LYS A 115 -12.55 -9.23 2.31
N SER A 116 -11.51 -8.39 2.47
CA SER A 116 -10.44 -8.28 1.49
C SER A 116 -9.09 -8.02 2.13
N ILE A 117 -8.10 -8.76 1.65
CA ILE A 117 -6.71 -8.66 2.10
C ILE A 117 -5.79 -8.44 0.90
N ASN A 118 -4.79 -7.59 1.10
CA ASN A 118 -3.66 -7.45 0.20
C ASN A 118 -2.48 -8.18 0.81
N ILE A 119 -1.86 -9.07 0.05
CA ILE A 119 -0.69 -9.82 0.47
C ILE A 119 0.49 -9.41 -0.41
N SER A 120 1.59 -8.97 0.20
CA SER A 120 2.84 -8.69 -0.51
C SER A 120 3.62 -9.98 -0.72
N LEU A 121 3.84 -10.37 -1.97
CA LEU A 121 4.66 -11.51 -2.37
C LEU A 121 5.43 -11.13 -3.64
N ASP A 122 6.75 -11.08 -3.55
CA ASP A 122 7.60 -10.60 -4.65
C ASP A 122 8.20 -11.72 -5.51
N THR A 123 8.01 -12.99 -5.13
CA THR A 123 8.60 -14.15 -5.82
C THR A 123 7.97 -15.45 -5.31
N PHE A 124 7.95 -16.47 -6.17
CA PHE A 124 7.64 -17.86 -5.84
C PHE A 124 8.88 -18.76 -5.72
N ASP A 125 10.08 -18.19 -5.73
CA ASP A 125 11.33 -18.88 -5.43
C ASP A 125 11.74 -18.61 -3.98
N ALA A 126 11.90 -19.68 -3.18
CA ALA A 126 12.15 -19.55 -1.74
C ALA A 126 13.49 -18.87 -1.42
N GLU A 127 14.53 -19.13 -2.21
CA GLU A 127 15.85 -18.52 -2.03
C GLU A 127 15.83 -17.04 -2.42
N ARG A 128 15.15 -16.69 -3.51
CA ARG A 128 14.90 -15.31 -3.92
C ARG A 128 14.05 -14.58 -2.89
N PHE A 129 13.03 -15.23 -2.32
CA PHE A 129 12.23 -14.68 -1.23
C PHE A 129 13.14 -14.32 -0.06
N LYS A 130 13.99 -15.27 0.37
CA LYS A 130 14.94 -15.06 1.46
C LYS A 130 15.94 -13.95 1.16
N LYS A 131 16.40 -13.80 -0.08
CA LYS A 131 17.27 -12.68 -0.49
C LYS A 131 16.55 -11.32 -0.45
N ILE A 132 15.33 -11.26 -0.97
CA ILE A 132 14.52 -10.02 -0.99
C ILE A 132 14.11 -9.64 0.43
N ALA A 133 13.44 -10.54 1.16
CA ALA A 133 12.86 -10.31 2.47
C ALA A 133 13.89 -10.38 3.63
N ARG A 134 15.10 -10.87 3.34
CA ARG A 134 16.20 -11.13 4.29
C ARG A 134 15.83 -12.04 5.45
N ARG A 135 14.74 -12.79 5.30
CA ARG A 135 14.27 -13.82 6.22
C ARG A 135 13.62 -14.95 5.44
N ASP A 136 13.69 -16.14 6.00
CA ASP A 136 12.99 -17.30 5.47
C ASP A 136 11.50 -17.24 5.81
N GLY A 137 10.66 -17.92 5.03
CA GLY A 137 9.23 -17.97 5.28
C GLY A 137 8.32 -18.11 4.07
N PHE A 138 8.87 -18.30 2.86
CA PHE A 138 8.09 -18.40 1.62
C PHE A 138 6.95 -19.42 1.73
N ASP A 139 7.26 -20.66 2.14
CA ASP A 139 6.25 -21.73 2.22
C ASP A 139 5.08 -21.38 3.14
N ARG A 140 5.38 -20.67 4.24
CA ARG A 140 4.36 -20.20 5.19
C ARG A 140 3.52 -19.08 4.61
N VAL A 141 4.14 -18.09 3.95
CA VAL A 141 3.41 -17.03 3.24
C VAL A 141 2.49 -17.63 2.18
N TRP A 142 2.99 -18.59 1.40
CA TRP A 142 2.22 -19.25 0.37
C TRP A 142 1.07 -20.10 0.93
N ALA A 143 1.31 -20.86 2.00
CA ALA A 143 0.26 -21.57 2.72
C ALA A 143 -0.83 -20.62 3.23
N ASN A 144 -0.44 -19.45 3.75
CA ASN A 144 -1.37 -18.45 4.26
C ASN A 144 -2.18 -17.75 3.16
N ILE A 145 -1.60 -17.54 1.98
CA ILE A 145 -2.34 -17.04 0.80
C ILE A 145 -3.44 -18.03 0.41
N ARG A 146 -3.10 -19.33 0.32
CA ARG A 146 -4.08 -20.38 0.00
C ARG A 146 -5.18 -20.47 1.05
N MET A 147 -4.80 -20.49 2.32
CA MET A 147 -5.76 -20.50 3.43
C MET A 147 -6.70 -19.28 3.40
N ALA A 148 -6.22 -18.08 3.05
CA ALA A 148 -7.08 -16.91 2.90
C ALA A 148 -8.06 -17.04 1.72
N LEU A 149 -7.63 -17.64 0.60
CA LEU A 149 -8.50 -17.94 -0.53
C LEU A 149 -9.58 -18.98 -0.16
N ASP A 150 -9.19 -20.04 0.54
CA ASP A 150 -10.08 -21.15 0.95
C ASP A 150 -11.17 -20.66 1.93
N GLN A 151 -10.85 -19.66 2.76
CA GLN A 151 -11.81 -18.99 3.65
C GLN A 151 -12.69 -17.93 2.94
N GLY A 152 -12.58 -17.81 1.62
CA GLY A 152 -13.43 -16.93 0.82
C GLY A 152 -13.07 -15.44 0.90
N LEU A 153 -11.89 -15.08 1.43
CA LEU A 153 -11.44 -13.69 1.37
C LEU A 153 -11.13 -13.27 -0.05
N ARG A 154 -11.45 -12.00 -0.39
CA ARG A 154 -10.96 -11.40 -1.63
C ARG A 154 -9.46 -11.09 -1.48
N VAL A 155 -8.62 -12.00 -1.96
CA VAL A 155 -7.16 -11.89 -1.92
C VAL A 155 -6.63 -11.08 -3.11
N LYS A 156 -5.77 -10.10 -2.81
CA LYS A 156 -4.99 -9.36 -3.80
C LYS A 156 -3.51 -9.59 -3.53
N VAL A 157 -2.76 -10.07 -4.51
CA VAL A 157 -1.32 -10.28 -4.36
C VAL A 157 -0.57 -9.10 -4.99
N ASN A 158 0.34 -8.48 -4.25
CA ASN A 158 1.16 -7.37 -4.72
C ASN A 158 2.59 -7.84 -4.93
N MET A 159 3.13 -7.56 -6.11
CA MET A 159 4.52 -7.81 -6.46
C MET A 159 5.14 -6.49 -6.89
N VAL A 160 6.19 -6.04 -6.20
CA VAL A 160 7.05 -4.97 -6.70
C VAL A 160 8.01 -5.58 -7.72
N VAL A 161 7.87 -5.19 -8.97
CA VAL A 161 8.68 -5.75 -10.07
C VAL A 161 9.96 -4.94 -10.21
N MET A 162 11.08 -5.61 -10.01
CA MET A 162 12.42 -5.05 -10.04
C MET A 162 13.22 -5.76 -11.13
N ARG A 163 13.72 -4.98 -12.10
CA ARG A 163 14.50 -5.51 -13.21
C ARG A 163 15.77 -6.20 -12.70
N GLY A 164 16.06 -7.38 -13.26
CA GLY A 164 17.19 -8.23 -12.91
C GLY A 164 17.06 -8.91 -11.55
N VAL A 165 15.88 -8.84 -10.91
CA VAL A 165 15.65 -9.43 -9.58
C VAL A 165 14.52 -10.44 -9.61
N ASN A 166 13.34 -10.04 -10.08
CA ASN A 166 12.13 -10.87 -10.10
C ASN A 166 11.24 -10.63 -11.33
N ASP A 167 11.67 -9.82 -12.30
CA ASP A 167 10.93 -9.54 -13.54
C ASP A 167 10.72 -10.78 -14.42
N ASP A 168 11.54 -11.81 -14.25
CA ASP A 168 11.34 -13.13 -14.87
C ASP A 168 10.06 -13.83 -14.40
N GLU A 169 9.49 -13.45 -13.24
CA GLU A 169 8.31 -14.11 -12.66
C GLU A 169 6.96 -13.45 -13.00
N VAL A 170 6.94 -12.34 -13.75
CA VAL A 170 5.69 -11.64 -14.10
C VAL A 170 4.67 -12.63 -14.72
N LEU A 171 5.10 -13.48 -15.64
CA LEU A 171 4.27 -14.51 -16.25
C LEU A 171 3.75 -15.52 -15.21
N ARG A 172 4.62 -16.01 -14.33
CA ARG A 172 4.25 -16.97 -13.27
C ARG A 172 3.17 -16.41 -12.34
N PHE A 173 3.25 -15.13 -12.01
CA PHE A 173 2.21 -14.45 -11.23
C PHE A 173 0.91 -14.27 -12.03
N VAL A 174 0.97 -14.04 -13.34
CA VAL A 174 -0.25 -14.07 -14.17
C VAL A 174 -0.86 -15.46 -14.17
N GLU A 175 -0.06 -16.52 -14.33
CA GLU A 175 -0.55 -17.90 -14.33
C GLU A 175 -1.25 -18.32 -13.03
N LEU A 176 -0.87 -17.72 -11.89
CA LEU A 176 -1.61 -17.91 -10.64
C LEU A 176 -3.11 -17.59 -10.78
N THR A 177 -3.46 -16.62 -11.64
CA THR A 177 -4.84 -16.20 -11.87
C THR A 177 -5.66 -17.20 -12.69
N ARG A 178 -5.02 -18.21 -13.29
CA ARG A 178 -5.68 -19.33 -14.00
C ARG A 178 -6.42 -20.26 -13.04
N ASP A 179 -5.79 -20.58 -11.92
CA ASP A 179 -6.29 -21.62 -11.00
C ASP A 179 -7.01 -21.01 -9.79
N HIS A 180 -6.80 -19.72 -9.54
CA HIS A 180 -7.32 -19.05 -8.35
C HIS A 180 -8.02 -17.72 -8.68
N PRO A 181 -9.12 -17.37 -7.98
CA PRO A 181 -9.81 -16.09 -8.12
C PRO A 181 -9.05 -14.93 -7.42
N VAL A 182 -7.73 -14.89 -7.62
CA VAL A 182 -6.83 -13.89 -7.04
C VAL A 182 -6.72 -12.68 -7.96
N HIS A 183 -6.51 -11.51 -7.36
CA HIS A 183 -6.20 -10.29 -8.10
C HIS A 183 -4.74 -9.92 -7.91
N VAL A 184 -3.91 -10.24 -8.89
CA VAL A 184 -2.46 -9.95 -8.90
C VAL A 184 -2.23 -8.50 -9.31
N ARG A 185 -1.30 -7.81 -8.65
CA ARG A 185 -0.97 -6.42 -8.95
C ARG A 185 0.53 -6.24 -9.00
N PHE A 186 1.01 -5.94 -10.19
CA PHE A 186 2.39 -5.56 -10.42
C PHE A 186 2.56 -4.07 -10.12
N ILE A 187 3.61 -3.73 -9.38
CA ILE A 187 3.91 -2.36 -8.97
C ILE A 187 5.27 -2.00 -9.54
N GLU A 188 5.35 -0.89 -10.28
CA GLU A 188 6.63 -0.38 -10.73
C GLU A 188 7.51 -0.01 -9.52
N PHE A 189 8.79 -0.37 -9.58
CA PHE A 189 9.73 -0.05 -8.53
C PHE A 189 9.88 1.47 -8.36
N MET A 190 9.58 1.99 -7.17
CA MET A 190 9.53 3.42 -6.84
C MET A 190 10.76 3.89 -6.06
N PRO A 191 11.12 5.17 -6.17
CA PRO A 191 12.23 5.74 -5.42
C PRO A 191 11.84 5.99 -3.96
N PHE A 192 12.62 5.42 -3.02
CA PHE A 192 12.52 5.69 -1.59
C PHE A 192 13.92 5.77 -0.97
N ALA A 193 14.04 6.44 0.17
CA ALA A 193 15.29 6.49 0.90
C ALA A 193 15.82 5.07 1.19
N GLY A 194 17.09 4.84 0.84
CA GLY A 194 17.81 3.60 1.15
C GLY A 194 17.47 2.38 0.29
N ASN A 195 16.59 2.49 -0.72
CA ASN A 195 16.23 1.32 -1.55
C ASN A 195 17.08 1.16 -2.83
N HIS A 196 18.11 2.01 -2.99
CA HIS A 196 19.02 2.03 -4.15
C HIS A 196 18.29 2.12 -5.50
N TRP A 197 17.20 2.88 -5.54
CA TRP A 197 16.44 3.07 -6.77
C TRP A 197 17.28 3.73 -7.87
N GLY A 198 17.09 3.23 -9.09
CA GLY A 198 17.55 3.83 -10.32
C GLY A 198 16.59 3.42 -11.44
N ARG A 199 16.41 4.28 -12.45
CA ARG A 199 15.41 4.06 -13.50
C ARG A 199 15.69 2.78 -14.30
N GLU A 200 16.96 2.40 -14.45
CA GLU A 200 17.37 1.15 -15.07
C GLU A 200 16.82 -0.09 -14.35
N ARG A 201 16.51 0.02 -13.05
CA ARG A 201 15.91 -1.07 -12.25
C ARG A 201 14.39 -1.14 -12.37
N VAL A 202 13.76 -0.16 -13.03
CA VAL A 202 12.31 -0.15 -13.24
C VAL A 202 11.98 -1.06 -14.41
N TYR A 203 11.23 -2.13 -14.13
CA TYR A 203 10.53 -2.88 -15.16
C TYR A 203 9.21 -2.17 -15.43
N THR A 204 9.03 -1.65 -16.64
CA THR A 204 7.98 -0.67 -16.93
C THR A 204 6.62 -1.33 -17.16
N TYR A 205 5.56 -0.53 -17.02
CA TYR A 205 4.21 -0.91 -17.41
C TYR A 205 4.12 -1.52 -18.81
N GLY A 206 4.79 -0.91 -19.80
CA GLY A 206 4.81 -1.41 -21.17
C GLY A 206 5.53 -2.75 -21.31
N GLU A 207 6.66 -2.92 -20.61
CA GLU A 207 7.40 -4.19 -20.61
C GLU A 207 6.62 -5.32 -19.94
N MET A 208 5.95 -5.06 -18.80
CA MET A 208 5.07 -6.04 -18.15
C MET A 208 3.97 -6.51 -19.09
N LEU A 209 3.24 -5.57 -19.73
CA LEU A 209 2.20 -5.94 -20.67
C LEU A 209 2.75 -6.64 -21.92
N GLY A 210 3.91 -6.23 -22.42
CA GLY A 210 4.57 -6.88 -23.55
C GLY A 210 4.98 -8.32 -23.24
N GLN A 211 5.57 -8.56 -22.08
CA GLN A 211 5.94 -9.90 -21.63
C GLN A 211 4.71 -10.79 -21.48
N ILE A 212 3.66 -10.30 -20.80
CA ILE A 212 2.39 -11.05 -20.66
C ILE A 212 1.77 -11.31 -22.04
N GLY A 213 1.75 -10.31 -22.91
CA GLY A 213 1.13 -10.38 -24.24
C GLY A 213 1.86 -11.29 -25.22
N SER A 214 3.13 -11.63 -24.95
CA SER A 214 3.89 -12.59 -25.74
C SER A 214 3.45 -14.05 -25.52
N VAL A 215 2.74 -14.34 -24.43
CA VAL A 215 2.30 -15.70 -24.06
C VAL A 215 0.78 -15.79 -23.94
N HIS A 216 0.12 -14.75 -23.44
CA HIS A 216 -1.32 -14.75 -23.16
C HIS A 216 -2.01 -13.57 -23.83
N SER A 217 -3.15 -13.84 -24.49
CA SER A 217 -4.10 -12.79 -24.87
C SER A 217 -4.89 -12.36 -23.64
N PHE A 218 -5.10 -11.04 -23.49
CA PHE A 218 -5.85 -10.49 -22.37
C PHE A 218 -6.66 -9.26 -22.81
N GLU A 219 -7.70 -8.97 -22.04
CA GLU A 219 -8.57 -7.81 -22.22
C GLU A 219 -8.38 -6.81 -21.08
N LYS A 220 -8.54 -5.52 -21.39
CA LYS A 220 -8.59 -4.45 -20.39
C LYS A 220 -9.96 -4.48 -19.71
N LEU A 221 -9.96 -4.38 -18.38
CA LEU A 221 -11.20 -4.24 -17.59
C LEU A 221 -11.52 -2.76 -17.32
N ASP A 222 -12.79 -2.47 -17.07
CA ASP A 222 -13.22 -1.16 -16.60
C ASP A 222 -12.71 -0.89 -15.18
N ASP A 223 -11.91 0.16 -15.05
CA ASP A 223 -11.38 0.59 -13.75
C ASP A 223 -12.33 1.63 -13.11
N ASP A 224 -12.38 1.64 -11.77
CA ASP A 224 -12.95 2.76 -11.03
C ASP A 224 -12.22 4.07 -11.43
N PRO A 225 -12.91 5.21 -11.58
CA PRO A 225 -12.27 6.46 -12.01
C PRO A 225 -11.09 6.91 -11.14
N HIS A 226 -11.06 6.50 -9.87
CA HIS A 226 -9.99 6.77 -8.91
C HIS A 226 -9.04 5.59 -8.71
N SER A 227 -9.15 4.54 -9.53
CA SER A 227 -8.28 3.37 -9.47
C SER A 227 -6.83 3.78 -9.79
N THR A 228 -5.91 3.25 -9.00
CA THR A 228 -4.48 3.44 -9.23
C THR A 228 -3.84 2.27 -9.96
N ALA A 229 -4.63 1.24 -10.27
CA ALA A 229 -4.20 0.04 -10.94
C ALA A 229 -5.04 -0.11 -12.22
N LYS A 230 -4.36 -0.48 -13.31
CA LYS A 230 -4.99 -0.77 -14.60
C LYS A 230 -5.23 -2.26 -14.68
N ALA A 231 -6.48 -2.69 -14.52
CA ALA A 231 -6.83 -4.11 -14.43
C ALA A 231 -7.06 -4.76 -15.80
N TYR A 232 -6.72 -6.04 -15.88
CA TYR A 232 -6.77 -6.89 -17.06
C TYR A 232 -7.22 -8.30 -16.68
N ARG A 233 -7.70 -9.05 -17.67
CA ARG A 233 -8.07 -10.46 -17.54
C ARG A 233 -7.57 -11.26 -18.72
N VAL A 234 -7.01 -12.44 -18.46
CA VAL A 234 -6.81 -13.48 -19.47
C VAL A 234 -8.14 -14.23 -19.63
N SER A 235 -8.58 -14.47 -20.86
CA SER A 235 -9.88 -15.10 -21.16
C SER A 235 -10.06 -16.42 -20.40
N ASP A 236 -11.28 -16.65 -19.90
CA ASP A 236 -11.70 -17.85 -19.17
C ASP A 236 -11.00 -18.11 -17.82
N TRP A 237 -10.15 -17.20 -17.35
CA TRP A 237 -9.50 -17.34 -16.04
C TRP A 237 -10.31 -16.66 -14.93
N PRO A 238 -10.42 -17.28 -13.74
CA PRO A 238 -11.20 -16.76 -12.62
C PRO A 238 -10.56 -15.52 -11.98
N GLY A 239 -9.23 -15.43 -12.04
CA GLY A 239 -8.48 -14.32 -11.48
C GLY A 239 -8.30 -13.16 -12.46
N THR A 240 -7.58 -12.13 -12.00
CA THR A 240 -7.26 -10.93 -12.78
C THR A 240 -5.87 -10.44 -12.42
N PHE A 241 -5.23 -9.68 -13.30
CA PHE A 241 -4.01 -8.97 -12.98
C PHE A 241 -4.18 -7.46 -13.20
N ALA A 242 -3.33 -6.65 -12.61
CA ALA A 242 -3.29 -5.22 -12.86
C ALA A 242 -1.87 -4.68 -12.74
N VAL A 243 -1.63 -3.53 -13.36
CA VAL A 243 -0.36 -2.81 -13.21
C VAL A 243 -0.59 -1.45 -12.53
N ILE A 244 0.21 -1.16 -11.52
CA ILE A 244 0.29 0.13 -10.83
C ILE A 244 1.52 0.85 -11.38
N SER A 245 1.30 1.68 -12.40
CA SER A 245 2.33 2.41 -13.16
C SER A 245 2.77 3.71 -12.46
N THR A 246 3.36 3.60 -11.28
CA THR A 246 3.74 4.77 -10.47
C THR A 246 4.83 5.65 -11.09
N VAL A 247 5.61 5.10 -12.03
CA VAL A 247 6.79 5.75 -12.63
C VAL A 247 6.51 6.19 -14.06
N THR A 248 6.05 5.27 -14.91
CA THR A 248 5.97 5.53 -16.34
C THR A 248 4.66 6.19 -16.77
N ASP A 249 3.58 5.97 -16.04
CA ASP A 249 2.27 6.56 -16.33
C ASP A 249 1.47 6.85 -15.04
N PRO A 250 1.82 7.91 -14.29
CA PRO A 250 1.29 8.17 -12.95
C PRO A 250 -0.19 8.57 -12.94
N PHE A 251 -0.99 7.94 -12.07
CA PHE A 251 -2.43 8.19 -11.86
C PHE A 251 -2.73 9.40 -10.94
N CYS A 252 -1.85 10.40 -10.89
CA CYS A 252 -1.97 11.50 -9.92
C CYS A 252 -3.22 12.37 -10.14
N ALA A 253 -3.69 12.51 -11.38
CA ALA A 253 -4.85 13.33 -11.74
C ALA A 253 -6.15 12.86 -11.05
N THR A 254 -6.30 11.58 -10.76
CA THR A 254 -7.50 11.01 -10.13
C THR A 254 -7.27 10.50 -8.70
N CYS A 255 -6.08 10.72 -8.14
CA CYS A 255 -5.67 10.17 -6.85
C CYS A 255 -6.45 10.79 -5.67
N ASP A 256 -7.27 9.96 -5.03
CA ASP A 256 -8.11 10.29 -3.88
C ASP A 256 -7.50 9.91 -2.52
N ARG A 257 -6.24 9.46 -2.51
CA ARG A 257 -5.61 8.83 -1.34
C ARG A 257 -4.93 9.83 -0.39
N LEU A 258 -5.13 9.61 0.90
CA LEU A 258 -4.46 10.23 2.04
C LEU A 258 -3.81 9.16 2.91
N ARG A 259 -2.81 9.55 3.72
CA ARG A 259 -2.09 8.63 4.61
C ARG A 259 -1.95 9.23 6.00
N VAL A 260 -2.00 8.37 7.00
CA VAL A 260 -1.61 8.65 8.39
C VAL A 260 -0.55 7.62 8.77
N THR A 261 0.61 8.08 9.22
CA THR A 261 1.74 7.24 9.66
C THR A 261 1.47 6.65 11.06
N ALA A 262 2.31 5.73 11.53
CA ALA A 262 2.11 5.05 12.81
C ALA A 262 2.22 6.00 14.02
N GLU A 263 2.99 7.08 13.88
CA GLU A 263 3.10 8.19 14.84
C GLU A 263 2.02 9.28 14.63
N GLY A 264 1.00 8.99 13.81
CA GLY A 264 -0.16 9.85 13.58
C GLY A 264 0.15 11.16 12.84
N LYS A 265 1.14 11.15 11.95
CA LYS A 265 1.38 12.25 11.01
C LYS A 265 0.69 12.01 9.68
N MET A 266 0.06 13.04 9.16
CA MET A 266 -0.66 13.00 7.89
C MET A 266 0.24 13.33 6.70
N ARG A 267 0.12 12.53 5.64
CA ARG A 267 0.73 12.77 4.33
C ARG A 267 -0.35 12.78 3.25
N ASN A 268 -0.40 13.84 2.46
CA ASN A 268 -1.28 13.94 1.31
C ASN A 268 -0.77 13.15 0.08
N CYS A 269 0.48 12.70 0.08
CA CYS A 269 1.09 11.93 -1.00
C CYS A 269 2.09 10.91 -0.43
N LEU A 270 2.28 9.80 -1.16
CA LEU A 270 3.33 8.83 -0.84
C LEU A 270 4.72 9.50 -0.86
N PHE A 271 4.95 10.36 -1.86
CA PHE A 271 6.20 11.09 -2.07
C PHE A 271 6.27 12.46 -1.38
N ALA A 272 5.34 12.78 -0.48
CA ALA A 272 5.37 14.07 0.23
C ALA A 272 6.71 14.24 0.99
N ARG A 273 7.28 15.45 0.99
CA ARG A 273 8.45 15.75 1.82
C ARG A 273 8.05 16.03 3.26
N ASP A 274 6.98 16.79 3.39
CA ASP A 274 6.46 17.26 4.68
C ASP A 274 5.30 16.39 5.17
N GLU A 275 5.10 16.43 6.47
CA GLU A 275 4.02 15.74 7.17
C GLU A 275 3.36 16.69 8.16
N THR A 276 2.07 16.49 8.41
CA THR A 276 1.33 17.29 9.39
C THR A 276 1.08 16.46 10.63
N ASP A 277 1.56 16.91 11.79
CA ASP A 277 1.39 16.20 13.06
C ASP A 277 -0.04 16.34 13.59
N LEU A 278 -0.85 15.29 13.41
CA LEU A 278 -2.21 15.25 13.94
C LEU A 278 -2.22 14.72 15.37
N LEU A 279 -1.32 13.80 15.71
CA LEU A 279 -1.35 13.09 16.98
C LEU A 279 -1.03 14.00 18.16
N SER A 280 -0.01 14.84 18.02
CA SER A 280 0.36 15.78 19.09
C SER A 280 -0.79 16.74 19.39
N ALA A 281 -1.38 17.36 18.36
CA ALA A 281 -2.54 18.23 18.51
C ALA A 281 -3.74 17.50 19.14
N LEU A 282 -4.05 16.28 18.67
CA LEU A 282 -5.11 15.45 19.23
C LEU A 282 -4.90 15.16 20.73
N ARG A 283 -3.66 14.83 21.12
CA ARG A 283 -3.29 14.54 22.52
C ARG A 283 -3.36 15.77 23.42
N HIS A 284 -3.16 16.97 22.89
CA HIS A 284 -3.38 18.23 23.60
C HIS A 284 -4.87 18.63 23.67
N GLY A 285 -5.77 17.83 23.11
CA GLY A 285 -7.21 18.12 23.06
C GLY A 285 -7.58 19.21 22.05
N GLU A 286 -6.71 19.47 21.08
CA GLU A 286 -6.92 20.47 20.03
C GLU A 286 -7.78 19.89 18.89
N ASP A 287 -8.47 20.77 18.17
CA ASP A 287 -9.17 20.41 16.94
C ASP A 287 -8.16 20.22 15.79
N ILE A 288 -8.08 19.00 15.28
CA ILE A 288 -7.17 18.63 14.18
C ILE A 288 -7.78 18.85 12.79
N THR A 289 -9.05 19.25 12.68
CA THR A 289 -9.71 19.49 11.39
C THR A 289 -9.01 20.56 10.54
N PRO A 290 -8.52 21.70 11.09
CA PRO A 290 -7.83 22.70 10.27
C PRO A 290 -6.50 22.17 9.72
N LEU A 291 -5.82 21.29 10.47
CA LEU A 291 -4.57 20.66 10.06
C LEU A 291 -4.78 19.71 8.87
N ILE A 292 -5.86 18.91 8.92
CA ILE A 292 -6.23 17.99 7.85
C ILE A 292 -6.55 18.77 6.56
N GLU A 293 -7.37 19.83 6.67
CA GLU A 293 -7.75 20.64 5.53
C GLU A 293 -6.56 21.38 4.90
N ALA A 294 -5.68 21.95 5.73
CA ALA A 294 -4.45 22.58 5.27
C ALA A 294 -3.53 21.58 4.55
N ASN A 295 -3.35 20.37 5.10
CA ASN A 295 -2.55 19.31 4.50
C ASN A 295 -3.08 18.92 3.11
N VAL A 296 -4.40 18.77 2.97
CA VAL A 296 -5.04 18.46 1.69
C VAL A 296 -4.87 19.60 0.68
N ARG A 297 -5.08 20.85 1.09
CA ARG A 297 -4.87 22.01 0.19
C ARG A 297 -3.42 22.12 -0.28
N ALA A 298 -2.45 21.73 0.54
CA ALA A 298 -1.03 21.73 0.20
C ALA A 298 -0.63 20.62 -0.79
N LYS A 299 -1.49 19.65 -1.10
CA LYS A 299 -1.20 18.56 -2.04
C LYS A 299 -0.72 19.11 -3.37
N HIS A 300 0.29 18.48 -3.96
CA HIS A 300 0.82 18.81 -5.29
C HIS A 300 0.00 18.15 -6.41
N ALA A 301 0.06 18.71 -7.62
CA ALA A 301 -0.63 18.17 -8.79
C ALA A 301 -0.15 16.74 -9.08
N LEU A 302 1.17 16.55 -9.14
CA LEU A 302 1.84 15.31 -9.53
C LEU A 302 2.94 14.96 -8.52
N LEU A 303 3.13 13.66 -8.29
CA LEU A 303 4.30 13.05 -7.64
C LEU A 303 4.76 13.69 -6.32
N GLY A 304 3.85 14.31 -5.56
CA GLY A 304 4.22 14.99 -4.31
C GLY A 304 5.15 16.20 -4.50
N GLY A 305 5.21 16.76 -5.71
CA GLY A 305 6.11 17.87 -6.06
C GLY A 305 7.47 17.42 -6.61
N LEU A 306 7.75 16.11 -6.66
CA LEU A 306 8.96 15.59 -7.29
C LEU A 306 8.94 15.84 -8.81
N PRO A 307 10.12 15.99 -9.44
CA PRO A 307 10.21 15.98 -10.89
C PRO A 307 9.70 14.64 -11.46
N PRO A 308 9.20 14.63 -12.70
CA PRO A 308 8.84 13.39 -13.38
C PRO A 308 9.99 12.39 -13.35
N PHE A 309 9.69 11.10 -13.15
CA PHE A 309 10.70 10.04 -13.04
C PHE A 309 11.31 9.65 -14.39
N LYS A 310 11.77 10.64 -15.16
CA LYS A 310 12.42 10.50 -16.47
C LYS A 310 13.94 10.33 -16.30
N PRO A 311 14.64 9.67 -17.26
CA PRO A 311 16.08 9.43 -17.16
C PRO A 311 16.89 10.70 -16.86
N GLU A 312 16.59 11.80 -17.57
CA GLU A 312 17.28 13.08 -17.47
C GLU A 312 17.04 13.82 -16.13
N LYS A 313 16.09 13.34 -15.32
CA LYS A 313 15.72 13.92 -14.03
C LYS A 313 16.09 13.03 -12.84
N GLN A 314 16.71 11.87 -13.05
CA GLN A 314 16.99 10.90 -11.99
C GLN A 314 17.76 11.50 -10.80
N GLN A 315 18.80 12.31 -11.05
CA GLN A 315 19.58 12.90 -9.96
C GLN A 315 18.76 13.91 -9.15
N GLU A 316 17.89 14.68 -9.81
CA GLU A 316 16.97 15.62 -9.17
C GLU A 316 15.92 14.87 -8.33
N VAL A 317 15.37 13.77 -8.84
CA VAL A 317 14.48 12.88 -8.07
C VAL A 317 15.18 12.43 -6.81
N LEU A 318 16.37 11.83 -6.91
CA LEU A 318 17.12 11.28 -5.79
C LEU A 318 17.48 12.34 -4.74
N HIS A 319 17.83 13.54 -5.17
CA HIS A 319 18.12 14.67 -4.29
C HIS A 319 16.87 15.13 -3.51
N ASP A 320 15.71 15.16 -4.17
CA ASP A 320 14.46 15.66 -3.59
C ASP A 320 13.64 14.60 -2.85
N LEU A 321 14.09 13.35 -2.81
CA LEU A 321 13.39 12.28 -2.11
C LEU A 321 13.22 12.58 -0.61
N SER A 322 12.06 12.20 -0.08
CA SER A 322 11.87 12.13 1.36
C SER A 322 12.92 11.21 1.97
N ALA A 323 13.54 11.65 3.06
CA ALA A 323 14.46 10.83 3.86
C ALA A 323 13.77 9.64 4.54
N ARG A 324 12.42 9.57 4.51
CA ARG A 324 11.67 8.48 5.11
C ARG A 324 11.71 7.21 4.24
N PRO A 325 12.10 6.04 4.80
CA PRO A 325 11.98 4.76 4.10
C PRO A 325 10.52 4.33 4.00
N MET A 326 10.23 3.42 3.08
CA MET A 326 8.87 2.97 2.75
C MET A 326 8.09 2.45 3.97
N VAL A 327 8.75 1.69 4.85
CA VAL A 327 8.14 1.15 6.06
C VAL A 327 7.58 2.25 6.99
N SER A 328 8.28 3.38 7.07
CA SER A 328 7.94 4.46 8.00
C SER A 328 6.73 5.29 7.54
N ILE A 329 6.32 5.16 6.27
CA ILE A 329 5.19 5.88 5.66
C ILE A 329 4.01 4.95 5.30
N GLY A 330 4.03 3.74 5.86
CA GLY A 330 2.88 2.84 5.90
C GLY A 330 2.62 2.06 4.62
N GLY A 331 3.65 1.43 4.02
CA GLY A 331 3.48 0.34 3.03
C GLY A 331 2.29 0.48 2.06
#